data_AF-A0A175XZG3-F1
#
_entry.id   AF-A0A175XZG3-F1
#
_cell.length_a   1.000
_cell.length_b   1.000
_cell.length_c   1.000
_cell.angle_alpha   90.00
_cell.angle_beta   90.00
_cell.angle_gamma   90.00
#
_symmetry.space_group_name_H-M   'P 1'
#
loop_
_entity.id
_entity.type
_entity.pdbx_description
1 polymer ?
#
loop_
_entity_poly.entity_id
_entity_poly.type
_entity_poly.pdbx_seq_one_letter_code
_entity_poly.pdbx_strand_id
1 'polypeptide(L)'
;MHTRPPEAVERDTFDPTEAKCWLTRGRSIEHASELARIWRAFPDLPATAPLDDRMARGRERIAAMKPLNDAISAAVEAERQARNFALMEQHLVDGTIADRELAILRGRDDHGYDWDIAVAYAGGWTAAHAGWEHHFFADGSGRQAAKREAYDRGFADGGGDQADLFDAARRSNLAALRRDNQPEAPVPAQTARPAPSSWPKPSDHARPTRWSRRLLIVSDATIEEVTPGLMRVTGLHLMDEVRRHAGSDAMTIVTIDRHAGFVAGDCPDEASTPMGKSRADEIIADPHHGDALRALLAGLEIDDVLIAVQGDYLRIVDAFASALPLCANMERTQNSLLQQRAHLRCWLDRGYDGLASVGAGHIRWGKAIKGLTGKLGEFTAKHVGPAPRRGHLIRIEVEGGELAGGYATSAGEPLTPEVTVSNKTNIRREMAAALRAFGGATRLMDARG
;
A
#
# COMPACT_ATOMS: atom_id res chain seq x y z
N MET A 1 47.71 1.85 -31.01
CA MET A 1 46.46 1.91 -30.23
C MET A 1 45.32 2.25 -31.17
N HIS A 2 44.53 1.25 -31.58
CA HIS A 2 43.27 1.48 -32.30
C HIS A 2 42.13 1.18 -31.34
N THR A 3 41.46 2.23 -30.88
CA THR A 3 40.27 2.15 -30.06
C THR A 3 39.08 1.82 -30.96
N ARG A 4 38.49 0.65 -30.73
CA ARG A 4 37.19 0.24 -31.30
C ARG A 4 36.12 1.23 -30.81
N PRO A 5 35.23 1.74 -31.67
CA PRO A 5 34.10 2.54 -31.21
C PRO A 5 33.14 1.67 -30.39
N PRO A 6 32.42 2.24 -29.41
CA PRO A 6 31.49 1.49 -28.57
C PRO A 6 30.35 0.93 -29.43
N GLU A 7 30.12 -0.38 -29.33
CA GLU A 7 28.93 -1.03 -29.89
C GLU A 7 27.68 -0.33 -29.35
N ALA A 8 26.86 0.16 -30.27
CA ALA A 8 25.56 0.74 -29.94
C ALA A 8 24.71 -0.37 -29.31
N VAL A 9 24.31 -0.18 -28.05
CA VAL A 9 23.30 -1.00 -27.39
C VAL A 9 22.04 -0.93 -28.25
N GLU A 10 21.69 -2.06 -28.88
CA GLU A 10 20.48 -2.21 -29.68
C GLU A 10 19.29 -1.86 -28.78
N ARG A 11 18.68 -0.70 -29.01
CA ARG A 11 17.42 -0.35 -28.37
C ARG A 11 16.41 -1.33 -28.91
N ASP A 12 15.90 -2.21 -28.06
CA ASP A 12 14.77 -3.09 -28.35
C ASP A 12 13.61 -2.23 -28.85
N THR A 13 13.51 -2.10 -30.18
CA THR A 13 12.64 -1.14 -30.83
C THR A 13 11.29 -1.81 -30.92
N PHE A 14 10.39 -1.44 -30.01
CA PHE A 14 9.04 -1.97 -29.98
C PHE A 14 8.29 -1.54 -31.24
N ASP A 15 8.09 -2.48 -32.16
CA ASP A 15 7.21 -2.28 -33.31
C ASP A 15 5.80 -2.78 -32.99
N PRO A 16 4.82 -1.88 -32.80
CA PRO A 16 3.45 -2.27 -32.48
C PRO A 16 2.73 -2.94 -33.65
N THR A 17 3.29 -2.90 -34.86
CA THR A 17 2.74 -3.58 -36.04
C THR A 17 3.15 -5.06 -36.12
N GLU A 18 4.12 -5.49 -35.29
CA GLU A 18 4.56 -6.88 -35.18
C GLU A 18 3.90 -7.60 -34.00
N ALA A 19 3.25 -8.73 -34.26
CA ALA A 19 2.62 -9.53 -33.21
C ALA A 19 3.64 -10.03 -32.16
N LYS A 20 4.87 -10.33 -32.59
CA LYS A 20 5.95 -10.80 -31.70
C LYS A 20 6.23 -9.82 -30.56
N CYS A 21 6.21 -8.52 -30.84
CA CYS A 21 6.45 -7.48 -29.84
C CYS A 21 5.38 -7.45 -28.73
N TRP A 22 4.13 -7.81 -29.07
CA TRP A 22 3.02 -7.95 -28.12
C TRP A 22 3.08 -9.27 -27.34
N LEU A 23 3.49 -10.36 -27.98
CA LEU A 23 3.71 -11.65 -27.32
C LEU A 23 4.79 -11.56 -26.24
N THR A 24 5.93 -10.92 -26.54
CA THR A 24 7.00 -10.69 -25.55
C THR A 24 6.50 -9.87 -24.34
N ARG A 25 5.41 -9.11 -24.50
CA ARG A 25 4.75 -8.33 -23.44
C ARG A 25 3.59 -9.08 -22.77
N GLY A 26 3.50 -10.40 -22.95
CA GLY A 26 2.55 -11.27 -22.25
C GLY A 26 1.13 -11.25 -22.82
N ARG A 27 0.93 -10.81 -24.07
CA ARG A 27 -0.36 -10.98 -24.75
C ARG A 27 -0.51 -12.41 -25.29
N SER A 28 -1.74 -12.91 -25.32
CA SER A 28 -2.05 -14.16 -26.02
C SER A 28 -1.80 -14.01 -27.52
N ILE A 29 -1.65 -15.13 -28.23
CA ILE A 29 -1.43 -15.16 -29.68
C ILE A 29 -2.54 -14.40 -30.42
N GLU A 30 -3.79 -14.64 -30.05
CA GLU A 30 -4.95 -13.97 -30.64
C GLU A 30 -4.92 -12.45 -30.43
N HIS A 31 -4.73 -11.99 -29.19
CA HIS A 31 -4.67 -10.57 -28.88
C HIS A 31 -3.48 -9.88 -29.56
N ALA A 32 -2.32 -10.53 -29.58
CA ALA A 32 -1.11 -10.01 -30.21
C ALA A 32 -1.28 -9.82 -31.72
N SER A 33 -1.85 -10.82 -32.41
CA SER A 33 -2.13 -10.75 -33.85
C SER A 33 -3.15 -9.66 -34.18
N GLU A 34 -4.19 -9.51 -33.37
CA GLU A 34 -5.23 -8.50 -33.61
C GLU A 34 -4.73 -7.07 -33.33
N LEU A 35 -3.95 -6.87 -32.26
CA LEU A 35 -3.28 -5.59 -31.99
C LEU A 35 -2.37 -5.20 -33.15
N ALA A 36 -1.51 -6.11 -33.61
CA ALA A 36 -0.63 -5.89 -34.74
C ALA A 36 -1.41 -5.56 -36.04
N ARG A 37 -2.55 -6.22 -36.27
CA ARG A 37 -3.44 -5.93 -37.41
C ARG A 37 -4.01 -4.51 -37.33
N ILE A 38 -4.50 -4.09 -36.16
CA ILE A 38 -5.05 -2.75 -35.95
C ILE A 38 -3.98 -1.67 -36.15
N TRP A 39 -2.77 -1.88 -35.62
CA TRP A 39 -1.65 -0.95 -35.80
C TRP A 39 -1.19 -0.85 -37.25
N ARG A 40 -1.24 -1.95 -38.02
CA ARG A 40 -0.99 -1.92 -39.48
C ARG A 40 -2.07 -1.16 -40.25
N ALA A 41 -3.33 -1.29 -39.84
CA ALA A 41 -4.45 -0.59 -40.48
C ALA A 41 -4.46 0.92 -40.15
N PHE A 42 -4.04 1.29 -38.95
CA PHE A 42 -4.04 2.66 -38.44
C PHE A 42 -2.66 3.07 -37.89
N PRO A 43 -1.63 3.18 -38.74
CA PRO A 43 -0.28 3.54 -38.31
C PRO A 43 -0.21 5.02 -37.89
N ASP A 44 0.80 5.36 -37.10
CA ASP A 44 1.10 6.77 -36.82
C ASP A 44 1.52 7.50 -38.09
N LEU A 45 0.99 8.70 -38.27
CA LEU A 45 1.41 9.60 -39.33
C LEU A 45 2.74 10.29 -38.96
N PRO A 46 3.57 10.68 -39.94
CA PRO A 46 4.84 11.34 -39.68
C PRO A 46 4.64 12.67 -38.93
N ALA A 47 5.64 13.10 -38.17
CA ALA A 47 5.58 14.34 -37.38
C ALA A 47 5.34 15.60 -38.23
N THR A 48 5.63 15.54 -39.53
CA THR A 48 5.39 16.59 -40.51
C THR A 48 3.94 16.69 -40.99
N ALA A 49 3.09 15.69 -40.70
CA ALA A 49 1.67 15.73 -41.04
C ALA A 49 0.91 16.74 -40.13
N PRO A 50 -0.16 17.38 -40.65
CA PRO A 50 -1.00 18.28 -39.87
C PRO A 50 -1.48 17.65 -38.56
N LEU A 51 -1.52 18.45 -37.49
CA LEU A 51 -1.88 17.96 -36.16
C LEU A 51 -3.27 17.31 -36.13
N ASP A 52 -4.24 17.92 -36.81
CA ASP A 52 -5.62 17.42 -36.85
C ASP A 52 -5.71 16.03 -37.49
N ASP A 53 -4.96 15.78 -38.56
CA ASP A 53 -4.90 14.47 -39.22
C ASP A 53 -4.25 13.42 -38.30
N ARG A 54 -3.20 13.79 -37.57
CA ARG A 54 -2.57 12.89 -36.57
C ARG A 54 -3.54 12.55 -35.44
N MET A 55 -4.30 13.53 -34.96
CA MET A 55 -5.34 13.32 -33.94
C MET A 55 -6.48 12.45 -34.46
N ALA A 56 -6.95 12.69 -35.69
CA ALA A 56 -7.99 11.89 -36.33
C ALA A 56 -7.55 10.43 -36.47
N ARG A 57 -6.33 10.18 -36.95
CA ARG A 57 -5.76 8.83 -37.04
C ARG A 57 -5.66 8.13 -35.68
N GLY A 58 -5.27 8.88 -34.64
CA GLY A 58 -5.29 8.36 -33.27
C GLY A 58 -6.68 7.93 -32.80
N ARG A 59 -7.73 8.72 -33.10
CA ARG A 59 -9.13 8.38 -32.76
C ARG A 59 -9.63 7.15 -33.51
N GLU A 60 -9.32 7.03 -34.80
CA GLU A 60 -9.66 5.85 -35.61
C GLU A 60 -9.05 4.58 -35.02
N ARG A 61 -7.76 4.63 -34.64
CA ARG A 61 -7.09 3.51 -33.97
C ARG A 61 -7.75 3.16 -32.63
N ILE A 62 -8.04 4.15 -31.79
CA ILE A 62 -8.72 3.92 -30.50
C ILE A 62 -10.09 3.27 -30.71
N ALA A 63 -10.86 3.73 -31.70
CA ALA A 63 -12.15 3.14 -32.04
C ALA A 63 -12.01 1.69 -32.50
N ALA A 64 -10.99 1.37 -33.32
CA ALA A 64 -10.71 0.01 -33.77
C ALA A 64 -10.20 -0.91 -32.64
N MET A 65 -9.45 -0.39 -31.68
CA MET A 65 -8.97 -1.14 -30.51
C MET A 65 -10.04 -1.40 -29.46
N LYS A 66 -11.09 -0.56 -29.41
CA LYS A 66 -12.09 -0.61 -28.34
C LYS A 66 -12.76 -1.99 -28.20
N PRO A 67 -13.28 -2.64 -29.26
CA PRO A 67 -13.89 -3.96 -29.13
C PRO A 67 -12.94 -5.03 -28.57
N LEU A 68 -11.68 -5.01 -28.99
CA LEU A 68 -10.65 -5.92 -28.47
C LEU A 68 -10.37 -5.66 -26.99
N ASN A 69 -10.19 -4.39 -26.61
CA ASN A 69 -9.95 -4.03 -25.21
C ASN A 69 -11.15 -4.41 -24.32
N ASP A 70 -12.37 -4.16 -24.79
CA ASP A 70 -13.60 -4.53 -24.08
C ASP A 70 -13.69 -6.05 -23.91
N ALA A 71 -13.33 -6.84 -24.94
CA ALA A 71 -13.27 -8.30 -24.87
C ALA A 71 -12.18 -8.81 -23.92
N ILE A 72 -10.99 -8.21 -23.93
CA ILE A 72 -9.90 -8.52 -23.00
C ILE A 72 -10.36 -8.25 -21.56
N SER A 73 -10.95 -7.08 -21.31
CA SER A 73 -11.47 -6.72 -20.00
C SER A 73 -12.57 -7.68 -19.54
N ALA A 74 -13.48 -8.07 -20.43
CA ALA A 74 -14.52 -9.07 -20.12
C ALA A 74 -13.93 -10.45 -19.78
N ALA A 75 -12.91 -10.90 -20.51
CA ALA A 75 -12.25 -12.18 -20.25
C ALA A 75 -11.50 -12.19 -18.90
N VAL A 76 -10.75 -11.12 -18.60
CA VAL A 76 -10.06 -10.95 -17.31
C VAL A 76 -11.06 -10.94 -16.15
N GLU A 77 -12.19 -10.27 -16.34
CA GLU A 77 -13.25 -10.21 -15.34
C GLU A 77 -13.94 -11.58 -15.16
N ALA A 78 -14.23 -12.30 -16.24
CA ALA A 78 -14.75 -13.66 -16.15
C ALA A 78 -13.79 -14.61 -15.43
N GLU A 79 -12.48 -14.51 -15.69
CA GLU A 79 -11.45 -15.30 -15.00
C GLU A 79 -11.37 -14.94 -13.50
N ARG A 80 -11.46 -13.64 -13.15
CA ARG A 80 -11.54 -13.19 -11.75
C ARG A 80 -12.72 -13.86 -11.03
N GLN A 81 -13.90 -13.81 -11.65
CA GLN A 81 -15.12 -14.36 -11.06
C GLN A 81 -15.03 -15.89 -10.93
N ALA A 82 -14.55 -16.60 -11.95
CA ALA A 82 -14.34 -18.04 -11.92
C ALA A 82 -13.36 -18.45 -10.81
N ARG A 83 -12.24 -17.74 -10.65
CA ARG A 83 -11.28 -18.01 -9.57
C ARG A 83 -11.86 -17.78 -8.19
N ASN A 84 -12.65 -16.71 -8.01
CA ASN A 84 -13.30 -16.45 -6.73
C ASN A 84 -14.27 -17.58 -6.35
N PHE A 85 -15.10 -18.04 -7.30
CA PHE A 85 -16.00 -19.17 -7.04
C PHE A 85 -15.25 -20.48 -6.79
N ALA A 86 -14.21 -20.77 -7.57
CA ALA A 86 -13.38 -21.96 -7.36
C ALA A 86 -12.73 -22.00 -5.97
N LEU A 87 -12.34 -20.83 -5.43
CA LEU A 87 -11.83 -20.73 -4.06
C LEU A 87 -12.91 -21.09 -3.02
N MET A 88 -14.14 -20.60 -3.19
CA MET A 88 -15.25 -20.94 -2.28
C MET A 88 -15.61 -22.43 -2.38
N GLU A 89 -15.61 -23.00 -3.58
CA GLU A 89 -15.81 -24.45 -3.77
C GLU A 89 -14.70 -25.26 -3.12
N GLN A 90 -13.45 -24.79 -3.17
CA GLN A 90 -12.35 -25.44 -2.48
C GLN A 90 -12.56 -25.41 -0.95
N HIS A 91 -12.96 -24.28 -0.37
CA HIS A 91 -13.28 -24.21 1.07
C HIS A 91 -14.41 -25.19 1.44
N LEU A 92 -15.38 -25.40 0.54
CA LEU A 92 -16.47 -26.37 0.74
C LEU A 92 -15.93 -27.81 0.76
N VAL A 93 -15.07 -28.17 -0.20
CA VAL A 93 -14.44 -29.50 -0.26
C VAL A 93 -13.54 -29.76 0.95
N ASP A 94 -12.78 -28.74 1.37
CA ASP A 94 -11.86 -28.81 2.50
C ASP A 94 -12.58 -28.80 3.88
N GLY A 95 -13.90 -28.57 3.89
CA GLY A 95 -14.72 -28.51 5.11
C GLY A 95 -14.45 -27.27 5.96
N THR A 96 -13.84 -26.22 5.39
CA THR A 96 -13.46 -24.97 6.07
C THR A 96 -14.38 -23.79 5.73
N ILE A 97 -15.38 -24.01 4.87
CA ILE A 97 -16.28 -22.97 4.37
C ILE A 97 -17.10 -22.32 5.48
N ALA A 98 -17.17 -20.99 5.47
CA ALA A 98 -18.02 -20.23 6.38
C ALA A 98 -19.47 -20.11 5.86
N ASP A 99 -20.43 -19.86 6.75
CA ASP A 99 -21.86 -19.69 6.38
C ASP A 99 -22.08 -18.62 5.30
N ARG A 100 -21.33 -17.52 5.37
CA ARG A 100 -21.39 -16.46 4.37
C ARG A 100 -20.89 -16.92 3.00
N GLU A 101 -19.84 -17.74 2.96
CA GLU A 101 -19.27 -18.27 1.72
C GLU A 101 -20.21 -19.31 1.09
N LEU A 102 -20.86 -20.13 1.92
CA LEU A 102 -21.97 -20.98 1.50
C LEU A 102 -23.11 -20.16 0.88
N ALA A 103 -23.46 -19.01 1.48
CA ALA A 103 -24.47 -18.12 0.91
C ALA A 103 -24.02 -17.49 -0.43
N ILE A 104 -22.71 -17.25 -0.64
CA ILE A 104 -22.19 -16.81 -1.94
C ILE A 104 -22.38 -17.90 -3.00
N LEU A 105 -22.12 -19.17 -2.67
CA LEU A 105 -22.36 -20.30 -3.59
C LEU A 105 -23.85 -20.46 -3.93
N ARG A 106 -24.75 -20.26 -2.96
CA ARG A 106 -26.21 -20.22 -3.23
C ARG A 106 -26.58 -19.08 -4.17
N GLY A 107 -26.06 -17.88 -3.91
CA GLY A 107 -26.28 -16.73 -4.77
C GLY A 107 -25.79 -16.95 -6.20
N ARG A 108 -24.70 -17.69 -6.39
CA ARG A 108 -24.25 -18.14 -7.71
C ARG A 108 -25.25 -19.07 -8.39
N ASP A 109 -25.77 -20.05 -7.65
CA ASP A 109 -26.71 -21.02 -8.21
C ASP A 109 -28.02 -20.35 -8.65
N ASP A 110 -28.44 -19.29 -7.96
CA ASP A 110 -29.64 -18.51 -8.27
C ASP A 110 -29.44 -17.42 -9.35
N HIS A 111 -28.27 -16.78 -9.37
CA HIS A 111 -28.01 -15.59 -10.22
C HIS A 111 -26.92 -15.79 -11.28
N GLY A 112 -26.37 -17.00 -11.38
CA GLY A 112 -25.29 -17.36 -12.30
C GLY A 112 -23.90 -16.93 -11.83
N TYR A 113 -22.92 -17.04 -12.73
CA TYR A 113 -21.53 -16.65 -12.49
C TYR A 113 -21.35 -15.13 -12.55
N ASP A 114 -22.08 -14.36 -11.73
CA ASP A 114 -21.77 -12.96 -11.42
C ASP A 114 -21.39 -12.85 -9.94
N TRP A 115 -20.10 -12.70 -9.68
CA TRP A 115 -19.55 -12.64 -8.33
C TRP A 115 -20.15 -11.50 -7.50
N ASP A 116 -20.33 -10.32 -8.09
CA ASP A 116 -20.79 -9.15 -7.34
C ASP A 116 -22.26 -9.30 -6.94
N ILE A 117 -23.07 -9.95 -7.80
CA ILE A 117 -24.47 -10.28 -7.51
C ILE A 117 -24.56 -11.36 -6.42
N ALA A 118 -23.76 -12.41 -6.52
CA ALA A 118 -23.70 -13.47 -5.51
C ALA A 118 -23.25 -12.93 -4.14
N VAL A 119 -22.30 -11.98 -4.10
CA VAL A 119 -21.89 -11.29 -2.87
C VAL A 119 -23.01 -10.40 -2.32
N ALA A 120 -23.78 -9.73 -3.18
CA ALA A 120 -24.92 -8.93 -2.74
C ALA A 120 -26.02 -9.81 -2.11
N TYR A 121 -26.34 -10.94 -2.75
CA TYR A 121 -27.21 -11.98 -2.20
C TYR A 121 -26.73 -12.45 -0.82
N ALA A 122 -25.47 -12.87 -0.72
CA ALA A 122 -24.88 -13.31 0.54
C ALA A 122 -24.88 -12.23 1.62
N GLY A 123 -24.75 -10.96 1.23
CA GLY A 123 -24.88 -9.82 2.13
C GLY A 123 -26.27 -9.71 2.75
N GLY A 124 -27.33 -9.87 1.94
CA GLY A 124 -28.71 -9.90 2.40
C GLY A 124 -28.95 -11.09 3.33
N TRP A 125 -28.51 -12.27 2.91
CA TRP A 125 -28.64 -13.50 3.70
C TRP A 125 -27.93 -13.37 5.06
N THR A 126 -26.71 -12.82 5.08
CA THR A 126 -25.94 -12.61 6.31
C THR A 126 -26.65 -11.62 7.24
N ALA A 127 -27.20 -10.52 6.70
CA ALA A 127 -27.94 -9.55 7.50
C ALA A 127 -29.19 -10.16 8.14
N ALA A 128 -29.95 -10.96 7.38
CA ALA A 128 -31.08 -11.70 7.91
C ALA A 128 -30.64 -12.68 9.00
N HIS A 129 -29.63 -13.50 8.71
CA HIS A 129 -29.12 -14.52 9.62
C HIS A 129 -28.54 -13.94 10.92
N ALA A 130 -27.83 -12.81 10.84
CA ALA A 130 -27.23 -12.14 11.99
C ALA A 130 -28.24 -11.33 12.84
N GLY A 131 -29.49 -11.19 12.38
CA GLY A 131 -30.50 -10.39 13.08
C GLY A 131 -30.37 -8.89 12.85
N TRP A 132 -29.69 -8.46 11.80
CA TRP A 132 -29.55 -7.04 11.45
C TRP A 132 -30.79 -6.51 10.74
N GLU A 133 -30.95 -5.18 10.77
CA GLU A 133 -31.94 -4.50 9.94
C GLU A 133 -31.61 -4.68 8.45
N HIS A 134 -32.64 -4.63 7.61
CA HIS A 134 -32.46 -4.60 6.16
C HIS A 134 -31.77 -3.29 5.77
N HIS A 135 -30.58 -3.39 5.19
CA HIS A 135 -29.86 -2.20 4.74
C HIS A 135 -28.94 -2.48 3.56
N PHE A 136 -29.42 -2.18 2.36
CA PHE A 136 -28.62 -2.22 1.14
C PHE A 136 -27.88 -0.89 0.89
N PHE A 137 -26.56 -0.93 0.85
CA PHE A 137 -25.72 0.21 0.52
C PHE A 137 -25.58 0.41 -0.99
N ALA A 138 -25.96 1.59 -1.46
CA ALA A 138 -25.76 2.01 -2.85
C ALA A 138 -24.27 2.23 -3.16
N ASP A 139 -23.75 1.57 -4.19
CA ASP A 139 -22.37 1.72 -4.66
C ASP A 139 -22.22 2.62 -5.91
N GLY A 140 -23.34 3.11 -6.45
CA GLY A 140 -23.36 3.94 -7.66
C GLY A 140 -22.99 3.19 -8.95
N SER A 141 -22.88 1.86 -8.91
CA SER A 141 -22.56 1.06 -10.09
C SER A 141 -23.75 0.95 -11.04
N GLY A 142 -23.49 0.78 -12.34
CA GLY A 142 -24.54 0.54 -13.34
C GLY A 142 -25.34 -0.75 -13.12
N ARG A 143 -24.92 -1.62 -12.19
CA ARG A 143 -25.59 -2.87 -11.80
C ARG A 143 -26.31 -2.78 -10.45
N GLN A 144 -26.47 -1.57 -9.90
CA GLN A 144 -27.06 -1.36 -8.57
C GLN A 144 -28.45 -1.99 -8.42
N ALA A 145 -29.30 -1.91 -9.45
CA ALA A 145 -30.65 -2.48 -9.39
C ALA A 145 -30.61 -4.00 -9.21
N ALA A 146 -29.80 -4.70 -10.00
CA ALA A 146 -29.63 -6.15 -9.91
C ALA A 146 -28.99 -6.58 -8.57
N LYS A 147 -28.01 -5.81 -8.06
CA LYS A 147 -27.43 -6.05 -6.73
C LYS A 147 -28.45 -5.88 -5.61
N ARG A 148 -29.32 -4.87 -5.69
CA ARG A 148 -30.40 -4.65 -4.72
C ARG A 148 -31.38 -5.81 -4.74
N GLU A 149 -31.82 -6.24 -5.91
CA GLU A 149 -32.73 -7.37 -6.06
C GLU A 149 -32.15 -8.66 -5.46
N ALA A 150 -30.87 -8.94 -5.73
CA ALA A 150 -30.18 -10.09 -5.16
C ALA A 150 -30.04 -9.98 -3.64
N TYR A 151 -29.73 -8.80 -3.10
CA TYR A 151 -29.71 -8.56 -1.66
C TYR A 151 -31.08 -8.79 -1.02
N ASP A 152 -32.15 -8.27 -1.63
CA ASP A 152 -33.52 -8.42 -1.13
C ASP A 152 -33.94 -9.89 -1.11
N ARG A 153 -33.60 -10.64 -2.17
CA ARG A 153 -33.78 -12.10 -2.25
C ARG A 153 -32.98 -12.83 -1.17
N GLY A 154 -31.69 -12.54 -1.03
CA GLY A 154 -30.85 -13.15 0.00
C GLY A 154 -31.35 -12.88 1.40
N PHE A 155 -31.84 -11.67 1.68
CA PHE A 155 -32.44 -11.32 2.96
C PHE A 155 -33.70 -12.14 3.25
N ALA A 156 -34.59 -12.30 2.26
CA ALA A 156 -35.76 -13.13 2.38
C ALA A 156 -35.41 -14.62 2.60
N ASP A 157 -34.47 -15.16 1.83
CA ASP A 157 -34.02 -16.55 1.95
C ASP A 157 -33.27 -16.83 3.26
N GLY A 158 -32.66 -15.80 3.84
CA GLY A 158 -32.09 -15.83 5.20
C GLY A 158 -33.14 -15.77 6.31
N GLY A 159 -34.43 -15.69 5.96
CA GLY A 159 -35.57 -15.67 6.86
C GLY A 159 -35.99 -14.26 7.33
N GLY A 160 -35.52 -13.20 6.66
CA GLY A 160 -35.92 -11.83 6.95
C GLY A 160 -37.23 -11.43 6.27
N ASP A 161 -38.09 -10.72 6.99
CA ASP A 161 -39.34 -10.16 6.48
C ASP A 161 -39.35 -8.63 6.66
N GLN A 162 -39.28 -7.90 5.54
CA GLN A 162 -39.31 -6.43 5.54
C GLN A 162 -40.68 -5.85 5.95
N ALA A 163 -41.75 -6.66 5.91
CA ALA A 163 -43.10 -6.22 6.28
C ALA A 163 -43.40 -6.35 7.79
N ASP A 164 -42.62 -7.16 8.54
CA ASP A 164 -42.78 -7.31 9.99
C ASP A 164 -41.90 -6.29 10.74
N LEU A 165 -42.55 -5.34 11.42
CA LEU A 165 -41.88 -4.31 12.24
C LEU A 165 -41.00 -4.88 13.36
N PHE A 166 -41.25 -6.11 13.80
CA PHE A 166 -40.48 -6.80 14.85
C PHE A 166 -39.53 -7.89 14.29
N ASP A 167 -39.42 -8.01 12.97
CA ASP A 167 -38.58 -9.01 12.29
C ASP A 167 -37.13 -8.97 12.78
N ALA A 168 -36.51 -7.78 12.77
CA ALA A 168 -35.13 -7.61 13.21
C ALA A 168 -34.92 -8.01 14.67
N ALA A 169 -35.82 -7.63 15.57
CA ALA A 169 -35.76 -8.01 16.98
C ALA A 169 -35.87 -9.53 17.16
N ARG A 170 -36.81 -10.17 16.45
CA ARG A 170 -37.02 -11.62 16.51
C ARG A 170 -35.81 -12.38 15.97
N ARG A 171 -35.27 -11.96 14.84
CA ARG A 171 -34.07 -12.57 14.25
C ARG A 171 -32.83 -12.35 15.09
N SER A 172 -32.69 -11.19 15.74
CA SER A 172 -31.60 -10.92 16.68
C SER A 172 -31.64 -11.88 17.87
N ASN A 173 -32.82 -12.14 18.45
CA ASN A 173 -32.98 -13.14 19.51
C ASN A 173 -32.64 -14.56 19.02
N LEU A 174 -33.10 -14.95 17.82
CA LEU A 174 -32.74 -16.23 17.21
C LEU A 174 -31.23 -16.35 16.92
N ALA A 175 -30.59 -15.26 16.52
CA ALA A 175 -29.15 -15.21 16.28
C ALA A 175 -28.34 -15.32 17.58
N ALA A 176 -28.83 -14.73 18.68
CA ALA A 176 -28.25 -14.89 20.01
C ALA A 176 -28.34 -16.36 20.46
N LEU A 177 -29.51 -17.00 20.33
CA LEU A 177 -29.68 -18.42 20.64
C LEU A 177 -28.78 -19.34 19.79
N ARG A 178 -28.53 -18.99 18.53
CA ARG A 178 -27.59 -19.73 17.66
C ARG A 178 -26.16 -19.59 18.15
N ARG A 179 -25.74 -18.40 18.60
CA ARG A 179 -24.43 -18.17 19.23
C ARG A 179 -24.25 -18.99 20.51
N ASP A 180 -25.27 -19.05 21.36
CA ASP A 180 -25.22 -19.78 22.63
C ASP A 180 -25.14 -21.31 22.44
N ASN A 181 -25.61 -21.83 21.29
CA ASN A 181 -25.56 -23.24 20.94
C ASN A 181 -24.32 -23.64 20.13
N GLN A 182 -23.45 -22.69 19.76
CA GLN A 182 -22.17 -23.03 19.14
C GLN A 182 -21.18 -23.45 20.24
N PRO A 183 -20.35 -24.48 20.01
CA PRO A 183 -19.26 -24.78 20.93
C PRO A 183 -18.44 -23.52 21.12
N GLU A 184 -18.14 -23.20 22.38
CA GLU A 184 -17.36 -22.02 22.74
C GLU A 184 -16.11 -22.04 21.88
N ALA A 185 -16.02 -21.09 20.92
CA ALA A 185 -14.88 -20.99 20.04
C ALA A 185 -13.65 -20.97 20.97
N PRO A 186 -12.64 -21.83 20.76
CA PRO A 186 -11.47 -21.84 21.62
C PRO A 186 -10.99 -20.41 21.67
N VAL A 187 -11.10 -19.78 22.83
CA VAL A 187 -10.78 -18.37 23.00
C VAL A 187 -9.34 -18.26 22.49
N PRO A 188 -9.08 -17.65 21.33
CA PRO A 188 -7.71 -17.44 20.92
C PRO A 188 -7.14 -16.64 22.08
N ALA A 189 -6.10 -17.17 22.73
CA ALA A 189 -5.47 -16.54 23.88
C ALA A 189 -5.41 -15.06 23.55
N GLN A 190 -6.17 -14.24 24.30
CA GLN A 190 -6.31 -12.84 23.97
C GLN A 190 -4.89 -12.28 23.96
N THR A 191 -4.31 -12.15 22.76
CA THR A 191 -3.13 -11.36 22.54
C THR A 191 -3.65 -9.98 22.85
N ALA A 192 -3.37 -9.50 24.07
CA ALA A 192 -3.77 -8.19 24.56
C ALA A 192 -3.19 -7.03 23.71
N ARG A 193 -2.56 -7.36 22.56
CA ARG A 193 -1.84 -6.52 21.63
C ARG A 193 -2.15 -7.03 20.21
N PRO A 194 -2.49 -6.15 19.27
CA PRO A 194 -2.63 -6.56 17.87
C PRO A 194 -1.31 -7.18 17.39
N ALA A 195 -1.40 -8.33 16.73
CA ALA A 195 -0.22 -8.98 16.16
C ALA A 195 0.47 -8.04 15.16
N PRO A 196 1.81 -8.00 15.08
CA PRO A 196 2.57 -7.25 14.10
C PRO A 196 2.03 -7.34 12.67
N SER A 197 1.56 -8.51 12.22
CA SER A 197 0.90 -8.70 10.92
C SER A 197 -0.39 -7.88 10.72
N SER A 198 -1.05 -7.45 11.78
CA SER A 198 -2.25 -6.59 11.72
C SER A 198 -1.93 -5.09 11.76
N TRP A 199 -0.67 -4.71 12.01
CA TRP A 199 -0.29 -3.29 12.12
C TRP A 199 -0.47 -2.54 10.80
N PRO A 200 -0.84 -1.24 10.86
CA PRO A 200 -1.04 -0.43 9.66
C PRO A 200 0.27 -0.21 8.90
N LYS A 201 0.14 0.18 7.62
CA LYS A 201 1.28 0.64 6.82
C LYS A 201 1.74 2.05 7.25
N PRO A 202 3.04 2.38 7.11
CA PRO A 202 3.55 3.72 7.32
C PRO A 202 2.78 4.81 6.58
N SER A 203 2.54 5.91 7.28
CA SER A 203 1.84 7.08 6.75
C SER A 203 2.35 8.39 7.36
N ASP A 204 1.99 9.52 6.75
CA ASP A 204 2.38 10.84 7.28
C ASP A 204 1.58 11.26 8.54
N HIS A 205 0.71 10.38 9.08
CA HIS A 205 -0.12 10.68 10.27
C HIS A 205 0.69 10.73 11.56
N ALA A 206 1.60 9.78 11.75
CA ALA A 206 2.42 9.71 12.96
C ALA A 206 3.31 10.95 13.09
N ARG A 207 3.55 11.34 14.34
CA ARG A 207 4.45 12.45 14.66
C ARG A 207 5.89 12.05 14.34
N PRO A 208 6.77 13.01 13.98
CA PRO A 208 8.20 12.74 13.97
C PRO A 208 8.68 12.18 15.31
N THR A 209 9.61 11.23 15.25
CA THR A 209 10.19 10.59 16.44
C THR A 209 11.72 10.68 16.38
N ARG A 210 12.35 10.92 17.55
CA ARG A 210 13.81 11.00 17.66
C ARG A 210 14.43 9.69 17.20
N TRP A 211 15.49 9.74 16.40
CA TRP A 211 16.17 8.54 15.90
C TRP A 211 16.47 7.50 16.99
N SER A 212 16.94 7.96 18.16
CA SER A 212 17.26 7.10 19.31
C SER A 212 16.07 6.37 19.96
N ARG A 213 14.84 6.72 19.60
CA ARG A 213 13.60 6.12 20.12
C ARG A 213 12.87 5.28 19.08
N ARG A 214 13.55 4.93 18.00
CA ARG A 214 12.98 4.18 16.88
C ARG A 214 13.56 2.78 16.83
N LEU A 215 12.71 1.82 16.48
CA LEU A 215 13.08 0.43 16.28
C LEU A 215 12.71 0.02 14.86
N LEU A 216 13.69 -0.52 14.14
CA LEU A 216 13.51 -1.16 12.84
C LEU A 216 13.81 -2.65 12.95
N ILE A 217 12.86 -3.51 12.55
CA ILE A 217 13.08 -4.94 12.43
C ILE A 217 13.14 -5.35 10.95
N VAL A 218 14.24 -5.98 10.55
CA VAL A 218 14.51 -6.41 9.17
C VAL A 218 14.90 -7.90 9.12
N SER A 219 14.85 -8.49 7.94
CA SER A 219 15.32 -9.86 7.70
C SER A 219 16.80 -9.87 7.33
N ASP A 220 17.48 -10.98 7.60
CA ASP A 220 18.83 -11.26 7.09
C ASP A 220 18.88 -11.53 5.58
N ALA A 221 17.73 -11.75 4.96
CA ALA A 221 17.60 -11.97 3.53
C ALA A 221 17.24 -10.68 2.79
N THR A 222 17.85 -10.49 1.62
CA THR A 222 17.42 -9.47 0.67
C THR A 222 16.19 -9.99 -0.07
N ILE A 223 15.06 -9.28 0.06
CA ILE A 223 13.83 -9.64 -0.64
C ILE A 223 13.94 -9.15 -2.10
N GLU A 224 14.06 -10.07 -3.06
CA GLU A 224 13.85 -9.78 -4.49
C GLU A 224 12.35 -9.93 -4.83
N GLU A 225 11.85 -9.18 -5.82
CA GLU A 225 10.63 -9.42 -6.60
C GLU A 225 10.87 -8.88 -7.99
N VAL A 226 10.48 -9.65 -8.98
CA VAL A 226 11.14 -9.65 -10.29
C VAL A 226 10.11 -9.85 -11.36
N THR A 227 9.13 -10.71 -11.09
CA THR A 227 7.81 -10.79 -11.72
C THR A 227 6.93 -11.69 -10.83
N PRO A 228 5.59 -11.64 -10.93
CA PRO A 228 4.73 -12.61 -10.25
C PRO A 228 5.08 -14.02 -10.76
N GLY A 229 5.84 -14.78 -9.97
CA GLY A 229 6.29 -16.13 -10.32
C GLY A 229 7.73 -16.31 -10.84
N LEU A 230 8.60 -15.29 -10.95
CA LEU A 230 10.04 -15.53 -11.22
C LEU A 230 10.93 -14.41 -10.68
N MET A 231 12.11 -14.72 -10.05
CA MET A 231 13.04 -13.79 -9.38
C MET A 231 14.51 -13.58 -9.88
N ARG A 232 14.87 -12.38 -10.44
CA ARG A 232 16.10 -11.54 -10.41
C ARG A 232 15.93 -9.99 -10.55
N VAL A 233 16.55 -9.19 -9.68
CA VAL A 233 17.53 -8.09 -9.93
C VAL A 233 17.84 -7.37 -8.59
N THR A 234 19.08 -7.58 -8.14
CA THR A 234 19.95 -6.83 -7.21
C THR A 234 19.32 -5.81 -6.26
N GLY A 235 19.29 -6.19 -4.98
CA GLY A 235 19.82 -5.37 -3.89
C GLY A 235 19.12 -4.05 -3.64
N LEU A 236 17.86 -4.08 -3.22
CA LEU A 236 17.39 -3.04 -2.31
C LEU A 236 18.12 -3.27 -0.98
N HIS A 237 19.31 -2.72 -0.83
CA HIS A 237 19.92 -2.57 0.48
C HIS A 237 19.02 -1.58 1.22
N LEU A 238 18.03 -2.09 1.97
CA LEU A 238 17.18 -1.27 2.85
C LEU A 238 18.08 -0.38 3.73
N MET A 239 19.24 -0.90 4.10
CA MET A 239 20.30 -0.19 4.80
C MET A 239 20.86 1.01 4.04
N ASP A 240 20.93 1.01 2.71
CA ASP A 240 21.30 2.21 1.96
C ASP A 240 20.23 3.29 2.07
N GLU A 241 18.94 2.92 2.13
CA GLU A 241 17.88 3.91 2.41
C GLU A 241 18.02 4.44 3.83
N VAL A 242 18.33 3.59 4.81
CA VAL A 242 18.57 4.01 6.20
C VAL A 242 19.76 4.98 6.27
N ARG A 243 20.93 4.57 5.77
CA ARG A 243 22.20 5.33 5.79
C ARG A 243 22.15 6.67 5.05
N ARG A 244 21.17 6.85 4.13
CA ARG A 244 20.95 8.14 3.46
C ARG A 244 20.32 9.21 4.36
N HIS A 245 19.78 8.83 5.53
CA HIS A 245 19.15 9.76 6.45
C HIS A 245 20.13 10.16 7.55
N ALA A 246 20.39 11.46 7.67
CA ALA A 246 21.26 11.96 8.72
C ALA A 246 20.71 11.61 10.12
N GLY A 247 21.58 11.05 10.97
CA GLY A 247 21.23 10.65 12.34
C GLY A 247 20.59 9.25 12.45
N SER A 248 20.40 8.53 11.35
CA SER A 248 19.83 7.17 11.37
C SER A 248 20.63 6.19 12.23
N ASP A 249 21.94 6.43 12.43
CA ASP A 249 22.83 5.56 13.19
C ASP A 249 22.47 5.47 14.68
N ALA A 250 21.67 6.42 15.19
CA ALA A 250 21.19 6.39 16.57
C ALA A 250 19.99 5.43 16.77
N MET A 251 19.40 4.93 15.69
CA MET A 251 18.23 4.05 15.72
C MET A 251 18.60 2.61 16.08
N THR A 252 17.70 1.91 16.78
CA THR A 252 17.86 0.48 17.04
C THR A 252 17.43 -0.32 15.82
N ILE A 253 18.34 -1.16 15.32
CA ILE A 253 18.06 -2.11 14.24
C ILE A 253 18.24 -3.52 14.77
N VAL A 254 17.19 -4.32 14.62
CA VAL A 254 17.19 -5.74 14.94
C VAL A 254 17.04 -6.51 13.64
N THR A 255 17.98 -7.40 13.37
CA THR A 255 17.94 -8.29 12.22
C THR A 255 17.47 -9.67 12.66
N ILE A 256 16.59 -10.29 11.87
CA ILE A 256 16.21 -11.69 12.05
C ILE A 256 17.16 -12.54 11.22
N ASP A 257 18.20 -13.04 11.88
CA ASP A 257 19.19 -13.96 11.34
C ASP A 257 18.64 -15.39 11.27
N ARG A 258 18.97 -16.09 10.18
CA ARG A 258 18.48 -17.45 9.97
C ARG A 258 18.97 -18.48 10.98
N HIS A 259 20.12 -18.25 11.61
CA HIS A 259 20.75 -19.17 12.54
C HIS A 259 20.51 -18.74 13.99
N ALA A 260 20.70 -17.46 14.29
CA ALA A 260 20.65 -16.90 15.64
C ALA A 260 19.27 -16.33 16.03
N GLY A 261 18.33 -16.20 15.09
CA GLY A 261 17.05 -15.53 15.33
C GLY A 261 17.27 -14.01 15.45
N PHE A 262 16.79 -13.38 16.52
CA PHE A 262 16.95 -11.93 16.68
C PHE A 262 18.38 -11.57 17.09
N VAL A 263 19.04 -10.72 16.29
CA VAL A 263 20.39 -10.20 16.56
C VAL A 263 20.42 -8.67 16.45
N ALA A 264 21.32 -8.05 17.21
CA ALA A 264 21.62 -6.63 17.06
C ALA A 264 22.38 -6.39 15.74
N GLY A 265 22.03 -5.33 15.04
CA GLY A 265 22.87 -4.78 13.98
C GLY A 265 22.22 -4.79 12.60
N ASP A 266 23.01 -4.31 11.64
CA ASP A 266 22.63 -4.10 10.26
C ASP A 266 22.24 -5.42 9.56
N CYS A 267 21.43 -5.29 8.50
CA CYS A 267 21.21 -6.38 7.55
C CYS A 267 22.58 -6.82 6.97
N PRO A 268 22.88 -8.13 6.90
CA PRO A 268 24.12 -8.62 6.28
C PRO A 268 24.21 -8.18 4.81
N ASP A 269 25.44 -7.91 4.36
CA ASP A 269 25.73 -7.44 2.99
C ASP A 269 25.51 -8.54 1.92
N GLU A 270 25.40 -9.81 2.33
CA GLU A 270 25.26 -10.95 1.43
C GLU A 270 23.81 -11.36 1.19
N ALA A 271 23.48 -11.58 -0.09
CA ALA A 271 22.18 -12.04 -0.55
C ALA A 271 21.92 -13.48 -0.10
N SER A 272 21.44 -13.64 1.12
CA SER A 272 21.10 -14.95 1.67
C SER A 272 19.69 -15.36 1.22
N THR A 273 19.54 -16.61 0.76
CA THR A 273 18.24 -17.16 0.34
C THR A 273 17.20 -17.01 1.45
N PRO A 274 15.96 -16.56 1.19
CA PRO A 274 14.94 -16.43 2.23
C PRO A 274 14.78 -17.70 3.06
N MET A 275 14.61 -17.53 4.38
CA MET A 275 14.31 -18.63 5.29
C MET A 275 13.01 -19.33 4.87
N GLY A 276 13.03 -20.67 4.85
CA GLY A 276 11.84 -21.47 4.61
C GLY A 276 11.07 -21.81 5.90
N LYS A 277 9.80 -22.16 5.73
CA LYS A 277 8.84 -22.53 6.78
C LYS A 277 9.40 -23.39 7.92
N SER A 278 10.09 -24.51 7.61
CA SER A 278 10.63 -25.41 8.63
C SER A 278 11.56 -24.71 9.61
N ARG A 279 12.40 -23.81 9.10
CA ARG A 279 13.36 -23.09 9.94
C ARG A 279 12.68 -22.01 10.77
N ALA A 280 11.63 -21.37 10.24
CA ALA A 280 10.81 -20.46 11.02
C ALA A 280 10.08 -21.19 12.16
N ASP A 281 9.57 -22.40 11.89
CA ASP A 281 8.92 -23.23 12.91
C ASP A 281 9.91 -23.63 14.04
N GLU A 282 11.17 -23.95 13.70
CA GLU A 282 12.23 -24.19 14.69
C GLU A 282 12.51 -22.97 15.58
N ILE A 283 12.61 -21.78 14.98
CA ILE A 283 12.83 -20.53 15.72
C ILE A 283 11.63 -20.19 16.61
N ILE A 284 10.40 -20.39 16.12
CA ILE A 284 9.18 -20.14 16.89
C ILE A 284 9.06 -21.12 18.08
N ALA A 285 9.50 -22.37 17.89
CA ALA A 285 9.43 -23.39 18.93
C ALA A 285 10.44 -23.16 20.08
N ASP A 286 11.54 -22.42 19.84
CA ASP A 286 12.55 -22.13 20.86
C ASP A 286 12.30 -20.77 21.55
N PRO A 287 11.88 -20.77 22.85
CA PRO A 287 11.62 -19.55 23.59
C PRO A 287 12.85 -18.64 23.76
N HIS A 288 14.07 -19.18 23.61
CA HIS A 288 15.31 -18.42 23.77
C HIS A 288 15.40 -17.24 22.79
N HIS A 289 14.82 -17.37 21.59
CA HIS A 289 14.78 -16.26 20.63
C HIS A 289 13.90 -15.11 21.11
N GLY A 290 12.81 -15.40 21.82
CA GLY A 290 12.00 -14.38 22.48
C GLY A 290 12.74 -13.67 23.62
N ASP A 291 13.55 -14.40 24.38
CA ASP A 291 14.42 -13.83 25.41
C ASP A 291 15.56 -13.00 24.82
N ALA A 292 16.14 -13.42 23.71
CA ALA A 292 17.13 -12.65 22.97
C ALA A 292 16.55 -11.30 22.49
N LEU A 293 15.33 -11.31 21.92
CA LEU A 293 14.65 -10.07 21.54
C LEU A 293 14.38 -9.17 22.75
N ARG A 294 13.93 -9.72 23.88
CA ARG A 294 13.76 -8.95 25.12
C ARG A 294 15.08 -8.35 25.61
N ALA A 295 16.18 -9.10 25.54
CA ALA A 295 17.50 -8.63 25.95
C ALA A 295 18.01 -7.50 25.04
N LEU A 296 17.80 -7.60 23.73
CA LEU A 296 18.15 -6.56 22.76
C LEU A 296 17.40 -5.24 23.01
N LEU A 297 16.16 -5.34 23.47
CA LEU A 297 15.29 -4.17 23.71
C LEU A 297 15.33 -3.69 25.16
N ALA A 298 16.05 -4.39 26.05
CA ALA A 298 16.10 -4.06 27.46
C ALA A 298 16.71 -2.68 27.70
N GLY A 299 16.00 -1.83 28.43
CA GLY A 299 16.45 -0.48 28.78
C GLY A 299 16.34 0.56 27.65
N LEU A 300 15.81 0.18 26.48
CA LEU A 300 15.55 1.11 25.38
C LEU A 300 14.17 1.76 25.51
N GLU A 301 14.10 3.07 25.33
CA GLU A 301 12.84 3.80 25.28
C GLU A 301 12.39 3.97 23.81
N ILE A 302 11.52 3.07 23.35
CA ILE A 302 11.05 3.03 21.97
C ILE A 302 9.64 3.61 21.86
N ASP A 303 9.46 4.58 20.96
CA ASP A 303 8.19 5.26 20.69
C ASP A 303 7.61 4.99 19.29
N ASP A 304 8.44 4.49 18.36
CA ASP A 304 8.07 4.25 16.96
C ASP A 304 8.75 2.98 16.44
N VAL A 305 7.94 1.99 16.05
CA VAL A 305 8.41 0.68 15.57
C VAL A 305 7.98 0.48 14.12
N LEU A 306 8.93 0.07 13.28
CA LEU A 306 8.65 -0.44 11.94
C LEU A 306 9.08 -1.91 11.81
N ILE A 307 8.13 -2.76 11.45
CA ILE A 307 8.41 -4.13 11.01
C ILE A 307 8.53 -4.15 9.48
N ALA A 308 9.73 -4.36 8.98
CA ALA A 308 10.05 -4.36 7.55
C ALA A 308 10.33 -5.78 7.01
N VAL A 309 9.59 -6.77 7.48
CA VAL A 309 9.69 -8.18 7.06
C VAL A 309 8.36 -8.73 6.54
N GLN A 310 8.42 -9.81 5.76
CA GLN A 310 7.25 -10.48 5.16
C GLN A 310 7.33 -12.00 5.35
N GLY A 311 6.22 -12.69 5.07
CA GLY A 311 6.18 -14.15 5.00
C GLY A 311 6.59 -14.84 6.31
N ASP A 312 7.48 -15.82 6.22
CA ASP A 312 7.94 -16.61 7.37
C ASP A 312 8.68 -15.77 8.42
N TYR A 313 9.39 -14.71 8.02
CA TYR A 313 9.98 -13.77 8.98
C TYR A 313 8.91 -13.02 9.78
N LEU A 314 7.79 -12.63 9.15
CA LEU A 314 6.69 -11.97 9.86
C LEU A 314 6.01 -12.93 10.86
N ARG A 315 5.90 -14.23 10.52
CA ARG A 315 5.39 -15.26 11.45
C ARG A 315 6.24 -15.37 12.71
N ILE A 316 7.56 -15.28 12.59
CA ILE A 316 8.49 -15.25 13.74
C ILE A 316 8.20 -14.03 14.62
N VAL A 317 8.08 -12.83 14.02
CA VAL A 317 7.78 -11.61 14.78
C VAL A 317 6.41 -11.69 15.48
N ASP A 318 5.39 -12.25 14.82
CA ASP A 318 4.07 -12.45 15.42
C ASP A 318 4.13 -13.40 16.64
N ALA A 319 4.89 -14.50 16.54
CA ALA A 319 5.05 -15.45 17.64
C ALA A 319 5.72 -14.81 18.88
N PHE A 320 6.64 -13.87 18.67
CA PHE A 320 7.36 -13.17 19.73
C PHE A 320 6.85 -11.74 19.97
N ALA A 321 5.63 -11.41 19.54
CA ALA A 321 5.06 -10.07 19.67
C ALA A 321 5.01 -9.55 21.13
N SER A 322 4.97 -10.45 22.11
CA SER A 322 5.00 -10.10 23.54
C SER A 322 6.32 -9.48 23.99
N ALA A 323 7.43 -9.73 23.28
CA ALA A 323 8.73 -9.15 23.54
C ALA A 323 8.87 -7.71 23.00
N LEU A 324 7.99 -7.29 22.08
CA LEU A 324 8.02 -5.95 21.50
C LEU A 324 7.45 -4.89 22.47
N PRO A 325 7.99 -3.66 22.45
CA PRO A 325 7.45 -2.56 23.23
C PRO A 325 6.07 -2.16 22.70
N LEU A 326 5.17 -1.79 23.61
CA LEU A 326 3.94 -1.08 23.24
C LEU A 326 4.26 0.41 23.15
N CYS A 327 4.13 0.95 21.96
CA CYS A 327 4.43 2.36 21.69
C CYS A 327 3.32 3.01 20.86
N ALA A 328 3.40 4.34 20.74
CA ALA A 328 2.35 5.14 20.09
C ALA A 328 2.22 4.82 18.60
N ASN A 329 3.33 4.49 17.92
CA ASN A 329 3.34 4.18 16.50
C ASN A 329 3.93 2.78 16.29
N MET A 330 3.08 1.85 15.87
CA MET A 330 3.46 0.49 15.50
C MET A 330 2.98 0.27 14.07
N GLU A 331 3.92 0.14 13.14
CA GLU A 331 3.64 0.07 11.72
C GLU A 331 4.41 -1.08 11.06
N ARG A 332 3.94 -1.56 9.90
CA ARG A 332 4.67 -2.55 9.11
C ARG A 332 4.67 -2.25 7.63
N THR A 333 5.70 -2.70 6.93
CA THR A 333 5.66 -2.71 5.47
C THR A 333 4.66 -3.79 5.01
N GLN A 334 4.00 -3.54 3.87
CA GLN A 334 2.99 -4.43 3.31
C GLN A 334 3.08 -4.41 1.78
N ASN A 335 2.49 -5.41 1.13
CA ASN A 335 2.29 -5.52 -0.32
C ASN A 335 3.60 -5.64 -1.12
N SER A 336 3.65 -5.09 -2.34
CA SER A 336 4.79 -5.25 -3.26
C SER A 336 6.05 -4.55 -2.75
N LEU A 337 7.23 -4.97 -3.20
CA LEU A 337 8.51 -4.38 -2.79
C LEU A 337 8.59 -2.87 -3.02
N LEU A 338 8.05 -2.39 -4.15
CA LEU A 338 8.01 -0.97 -4.45
C LEU A 338 7.22 -0.19 -3.39
N GLN A 339 6.10 -0.77 -2.94
CA GLN A 339 5.29 -0.19 -1.87
C GLN A 339 6.00 -0.29 -0.52
N GLN A 340 6.64 -1.42 -0.21
CA GLN A 340 7.44 -1.57 1.01
C GLN A 340 8.58 -0.54 1.10
N ARG A 341 9.26 -0.25 -0.01
CA ARG A 341 10.27 0.82 -0.08
C ARG A 341 9.65 2.20 0.17
N ALA A 342 8.49 2.48 -0.42
CA ALA A 342 7.79 3.74 -0.19
C ALA A 342 7.36 3.87 1.27
N HIS A 343 6.91 2.78 1.89
CA HIS A 343 6.58 2.71 3.31
C HIS A 343 7.82 2.96 4.20
N LEU A 344 8.94 2.29 3.93
CA LEU A 344 10.19 2.51 4.66
C LEU A 344 10.63 3.97 4.58
N ARG A 345 10.61 4.57 3.38
CA ARG A 345 10.97 5.99 3.20
C ARG A 345 10.03 6.92 3.97
N CYS A 346 8.72 6.72 3.85
CA CYS A 346 7.73 7.48 4.60
C CYS A 346 7.98 7.41 6.11
N TRP A 347 8.34 6.23 6.62
CA TRP A 347 8.73 6.07 8.01
C TRP A 347 10.05 6.79 8.32
N LEU A 348 11.12 6.57 7.55
CA LEU A 348 12.44 7.19 7.77
C LEU A 348 12.38 8.73 7.72
N ASP A 349 11.57 9.31 6.82
CA ASP A 349 11.36 10.76 6.69
C ASP A 349 10.75 11.40 7.97
N ARG A 350 10.21 10.60 8.90
CA ARG A 350 9.72 11.06 10.22
C ARG A 350 10.80 11.04 11.31
N GLY A 351 12.02 10.60 11.00
CA GLY A 351 13.13 10.60 11.95
C GLY A 351 13.75 11.98 12.09
N TYR A 352 14.11 12.37 13.31
CA TYR A 352 14.83 13.61 13.56
C TYR A 352 15.85 13.46 14.71
N ASP A 353 16.80 14.38 14.78
CA ASP A 353 17.92 14.34 15.73
C ASP A 353 17.57 14.71 17.18
N GLY A 354 16.35 15.21 17.42
CA GLY A 354 15.89 15.61 18.75
C GLY A 354 16.20 17.04 19.17
N LEU A 355 16.95 17.81 18.36
CA LEU A 355 17.40 19.17 18.66
C LEU A 355 16.44 20.25 18.13
N ALA A 356 15.69 19.93 17.08
CA ALA A 356 14.70 20.83 16.48
C ALA A 356 13.27 20.57 17.01
N SER A 357 12.51 21.65 17.19
CA SER A 357 11.05 21.57 17.26
C SER A 357 10.50 21.28 15.86
N VAL A 358 9.71 20.21 15.74
CA VAL A 358 9.16 19.74 14.47
C VAL A 358 7.64 19.65 14.53
N GLY A 359 6.99 20.13 13.48
CA GLY A 359 5.54 20.16 13.37
C GLY A 359 4.94 18.75 13.43
N ALA A 360 3.92 18.59 14.26
CA ALA A 360 3.15 17.35 14.33
C ALA A 360 1.96 17.38 13.36
N GLY A 361 1.58 16.21 12.84
CA GLY A 361 0.30 16.03 12.14
C GLY A 361 0.41 15.61 10.67
N HIS A 362 -0.75 15.29 10.12
CA HIS A 362 -0.90 14.73 8.77
C HIS A 362 -0.71 15.79 7.68
N ILE A 363 0.21 15.53 6.75
CA ILE A 363 0.37 16.36 5.55
C ILE A 363 -0.67 15.96 4.51
N ARG A 364 -1.60 16.87 4.22
CA ARG A 364 -2.62 16.67 3.19
C ARG A 364 -2.02 16.99 1.83
N TRP A 365 -1.77 15.95 1.04
CA TRP A 365 -1.24 16.08 -0.30
C TRP A 365 -2.36 16.33 -1.32
N GLY A 366 -2.14 17.30 -2.21
CA GLY A 366 -3.07 17.64 -3.29
C GLY A 366 -2.34 17.79 -4.62
N LYS A 367 -3.09 17.59 -5.70
CA LYS A 367 -2.71 18.06 -7.04
C LYS A 367 -3.56 19.30 -7.30
N ALA A 368 -3.04 20.48 -6.99
CA ALA A 368 -3.70 21.69 -7.47
C ALA A 368 -3.57 21.75 -9.00
N ILE A 369 -4.48 22.46 -9.67
CA ILE A 369 -4.52 22.69 -11.13
C ILE A 369 -3.17 23.24 -11.70
N LYS A 370 -2.21 23.64 -10.83
CA LYS A 370 -0.90 24.20 -11.16
C LYS A 370 0.32 23.40 -10.67
N GLY A 371 0.17 22.25 -9.99
CA GLY A 371 1.31 21.45 -9.50
C GLY A 371 1.09 20.72 -8.17
N LEU A 372 2.15 20.08 -7.65
CA LEU A 372 2.16 19.37 -6.37
C LEU A 372 2.06 20.37 -5.19
N THR A 373 1.12 20.12 -4.28
CA THR A 373 0.90 20.90 -3.06
C THR A 373 0.80 20.00 -1.83
N GLY A 374 1.32 20.44 -0.70
CA GLY A 374 1.16 19.78 0.60
C GLY A 374 0.72 20.78 1.66
N LYS A 375 -0.23 20.42 2.52
CA LYS A 375 -0.71 21.30 3.61
C LYS A 375 -0.49 20.64 4.97
N LEU A 376 0.07 21.39 5.92
CA LEU A 376 0.23 21.01 7.33
C LEU A 376 -0.19 22.20 8.21
N GLY A 377 -1.32 22.07 8.91
CA GLY A 377 -1.88 23.18 9.69
C GLY A 377 -2.22 24.38 8.79
N GLU A 378 -1.70 25.56 9.16
CA GLU A 378 -1.83 26.81 8.38
C GLU A 378 -0.89 26.88 7.18
N PHE A 379 0.16 26.06 7.14
CA PHE A 379 1.20 26.12 6.11
C PHE A 379 0.86 25.28 4.89
N THR A 380 1.11 25.85 3.71
CA THR A 380 0.97 25.19 2.42
C THR A 380 2.29 25.26 1.66
N ALA A 381 2.89 24.11 1.39
CA ALA A 381 4.02 23.99 0.48
C ALA A 381 3.51 23.83 -0.95
N LYS A 382 4.12 24.56 -1.88
CA LYS A 382 3.76 24.55 -3.30
C LYS A 382 5.00 24.51 -4.17
N HIS A 383 5.04 23.53 -5.07
CA HIS A 383 6.04 23.53 -6.14
C HIS A 383 5.63 24.55 -7.21
N VAL A 384 6.43 25.59 -7.41
CA VAL A 384 6.11 26.71 -8.32
C VAL A 384 6.79 26.61 -9.70
N GLY A 385 7.67 25.63 -9.89
CA GLY A 385 8.37 25.40 -11.15
C GLY A 385 9.90 25.51 -11.05
N PRO A 386 10.61 25.79 -12.16
CA PRO A 386 12.07 25.89 -12.15
C PRO A 386 12.56 27.09 -11.33
N ALA A 387 13.65 26.91 -10.59
CA ALA A 387 14.30 27.97 -9.84
C ALA A 387 15.11 28.90 -10.77
N PRO A 388 15.37 30.17 -10.38
CA PRO A 388 16.00 31.18 -11.26
C PRO A 388 17.39 30.83 -11.81
N ARG A 389 18.16 29.98 -11.10
CA ARG A 389 19.49 29.52 -11.57
C ARG A 389 19.43 28.08 -12.06
N ARG A 390 19.15 27.14 -11.13
CA ARG A 390 19.10 25.70 -11.40
C ARG A 390 18.27 25.00 -10.33
N GLY A 391 17.48 24.00 -10.72
CA GLY A 391 16.63 23.22 -9.82
C GLY A 391 15.16 23.64 -9.85
N HIS A 392 14.44 23.32 -8.79
CA HIS A 392 13.01 23.50 -8.60
C HIS A 392 12.76 24.39 -7.39
N LEU A 393 11.79 25.29 -7.48
CA LEU A 393 11.43 26.19 -6.40
C LEU A 393 10.18 25.69 -5.67
N ILE A 394 10.29 25.60 -4.36
CA ILE A 394 9.19 25.36 -3.43
C ILE A 394 8.93 26.64 -2.66
N ARG A 395 7.67 27.03 -2.53
CA ARG A 395 7.22 28.13 -1.66
C ARG A 395 6.39 27.61 -0.51
N ILE A 396 6.63 28.12 0.68
CA ILE A 396 5.82 27.92 1.87
C ILE A 396 4.94 29.15 2.07
N GLU A 397 3.63 28.94 1.98
CA GLU A 397 2.61 29.96 2.08
C GLU A 397 1.80 29.75 3.37
N VAL A 398 1.34 30.83 4.01
CA VAL A 398 0.32 30.80 5.07
C VAL A 398 -1.08 30.89 4.47
N GLU A 399 -2.11 30.80 5.30
CA GLU A 399 -3.50 30.98 4.87
C GLU A 399 -3.68 32.34 4.17
N GLY A 400 -4.24 32.35 2.96
CA GLY A 400 -4.32 33.54 2.10
C GLY A 400 -3.29 33.58 0.96
N GLY A 401 -2.30 32.68 0.93
CA GLY A 401 -1.32 32.57 -0.17
C GLY A 401 -0.12 33.51 -0.05
N GLU A 402 0.06 34.16 1.10
CA GLU A 402 1.24 34.97 1.41
C GLU A 402 2.42 34.08 1.80
N LEU A 403 3.65 34.52 1.50
CA LEU A 403 4.85 33.80 1.92
C LEU A 403 4.95 33.76 3.45
N ALA A 404 5.29 32.59 3.98
CA ALA A 404 5.47 32.37 5.42
C ALA A 404 6.76 33.04 5.95
N GLY A 405 6.80 34.37 5.98
CA GLY A 405 7.89 35.14 6.59
C GLY A 405 7.77 35.25 8.11
N GLY A 406 8.89 35.51 8.79
CA GLY A 406 8.89 35.80 10.24
C GLY A 406 8.77 34.58 11.14
N TYR A 407 9.12 33.39 10.66
CA TYR A 407 9.21 32.17 11.47
C TYR A 407 10.67 31.81 11.74
N ALA A 408 10.96 31.30 12.93
CA ALA A 408 12.29 30.85 13.31
C ALA A 408 12.26 29.48 14.00
N THR A 409 13.37 28.75 13.92
CA THR A 409 13.57 27.52 14.68
C THR A 409 13.53 27.79 16.19
N SER A 410 13.47 26.72 16.99
CA SER A 410 13.59 26.81 18.45
C SER A 410 14.92 27.41 18.92
N ALA A 411 15.95 27.42 18.08
CA ALA A 411 17.24 28.06 18.33
C ALA A 411 17.27 29.55 17.91
N GLY A 412 16.16 30.09 17.40
CA GLY A 412 16.06 31.47 16.93
C GLY A 412 16.59 31.71 15.51
N GLU A 413 16.90 30.65 14.76
CA GLU A 413 17.38 30.77 13.37
C GLU A 413 16.20 31.05 12.42
N PRO A 414 16.22 32.12 11.62
CA PRO A 414 15.13 32.44 10.69
C PRO A 414 14.93 31.37 9.62
N LEU A 415 13.69 30.97 9.38
CA LEU A 415 13.31 30.07 8.30
C LEU A 415 13.08 30.83 7.01
N THR A 416 13.57 30.28 5.90
CA THR A 416 13.35 30.84 4.56
C THR A 416 12.13 30.18 3.91
N PRO A 417 11.09 30.94 3.50
CA PRO A 417 9.88 30.37 2.91
C PRO A 417 10.07 29.91 1.46
N GLU A 418 11.22 30.18 0.85
CA GLU A 418 11.59 29.72 -0.49
C GLU A 418 12.73 28.69 -0.42
N VAL A 419 12.47 27.48 -0.91
CA VAL A 419 13.44 26.37 -0.89
C VAL A 419 13.76 25.95 -2.32
N THR A 420 15.05 25.91 -2.66
CA THR A 420 15.51 25.43 -3.97
C THR A 420 15.96 23.98 -3.89
N VAL A 421 15.38 23.13 -4.74
CA VAL A 421 15.66 21.69 -4.79
C VAL A 421 16.32 21.34 -6.11
N SER A 422 17.49 20.72 -6.07
CA SER A 422 18.26 20.38 -7.27
C SER A 422 17.60 19.30 -8.15
N ASN A 423 16.87 18.35 -7.55
CA ASN A 423 16.27 17.21 -8.23
C ASN A 423 14.75 17.11 -8.01
N LYS A 424 14.00 16.98 -9.11
CA LYS A 424 12.54 16.82 -9.11
C LYS A 424 12.06 15.64 -8.25
N THR A 425 12.83 14.56 -8.14
CA THR A 425 12.44 13.38 -7.35
C THR A 425 12.34 13.67 -5.85
N ASN A 426 13.08 14.67 -5.36
CA ASN A 426 13.14 14.99 -3.94
C ASN A 426 12.10 16.03 -3.52
N ILE A 427 11.39 16.66 -4.47
CA ILE A 427 10.45 17.76 -4.18
C ILE A 427 9.49 17.40 -3.06
N ARG A 428 8.87 16.22 -3.09
CA ARG A 428 7.89 15.82 -2.07
C ARG A 428 8.52 15.73 -0.67
N ARG A 429 9.72 15.16 -0.57
CA ARG A 429 10.47 15.05 0.68
C ARG A 429 10.86 16.43 1.21
N GLU A 430 11.41 17.28 0.35
CA GLU A 430 11.80 18.65 0.73
C GLU A 430 10.59 19.51 1.13
N MET A 431 9.44 19.35 0.46
CA MET A 431 8.18 19.98 0.87
C MET A 431 7.74 19.50 2.25
N ALA A 432 7.83 18.20 2.53
CA ALA A 432 7.47 17.64 3.84
C ALA A 432 8.40 18.15 4.94
N ALA A 433 9.71 18.15 4.70
CA ALA A 433 10.71 18.68 5.63
C ALA A 433 10.47 20.17 5.93
N ALA A 434 10.23 20.98 4.90
CA ALA A 434 9.91 22.39 5.07
C ALA A 434 8.60 22.60 5.85
N LEU A 435 7.52 21.89 5.51
CA LEU A 435 6.26 21.96 6.27
C LEU A 435 6.45 21.60 7.74
N ARG A 436 7.24 20.56 8.03
CA ARG A 436 7.53 20.12 9.40
C ARG A 436 8.39 21.15 10.13
N ALA A 437 9.37 21.78 9.48
CA ALA A 437 10.14 22.87 10.07
C ALA A 437 9.25 24.06 10.43
N PHE A 438 8.41 24.52 9.49
CA PHE A 438 7.48 25.63 9.71
C PHE A 438 6.40 25.29 10.77
N GLY A 439 5.86 24.08 10.74
CA GLY A 439 4.88 23.63 11.74
C GLY A 439 5.44 23.49 13.15
N GLY A 440 6.76 23.41 13.32
CA GLY A 440 7.44 23.40 14.61
C GLY A 440 8.08 24.75 14.99
N ALA A 441 7.99 25.74 14.11
CA ALA A 441 8.64 27.04 14.26
C ALA A 441 7.89 27.96 15.21
N THR A 442 8.62 28.89 15.81
CA THR A 442 8.06 29.99 16.59
C THR A 442 7.93 31.21 15.68
N ARG A 443 6.79 31.90 15.76
CA ARG A 443 6.63 33.19 15.08
C ARG A 443 7.51 34.23 15.79
N LEU A 444 8.47 34.79 15.07
CA LEU A 444 9.17 35.98 15.52
C LEU A 444 8.12 37.09 15.58
N MET A 445 7.85 37.60 16.79
CA MET A 445 7.08 38.85 16.87
C MET A 445 7.87 39.88 16.08
N ASP A 446 7.22 40.48 15.09
CA ASP A 446 7.72 41.68 14.42
C ASP A 446 8.12 42.66 15.53
N ALA A 447 9.43 42.81 15.77
CA ALA A 447 9.96 43.98 16.45
C ALA A 447 9.84 45.15 15.47
N ARG A 448 8.60 45.53 15.14
CA ARG A 448 8.29 46.84 14.59
C ARG A 448 8.28 47.81 15.76
N GLY A 449 9.49 48.26 16.12
CA GLY A 449 9.72 49.62 16.60
C GLY A 449 10.00 50.51 15.41
#